data_AF-A0A970DH06-F1
#
_entry.id   AF-A0A970DH06-F1
#
_cell.length_a   1.000
_cell.length_b   1.000
_cell.length_c   1.000
_cell.angle_alpha   90.00
_cell.angle_beta   90.00
_cell.angle_gamma   90.00
#
_symmetry.space_group_name_H-M   'P 1'
#
loop_
_entity.id
_entity.type
_entity.pdbx_description
1 polymer ?
#
loop_
_entity_poly.entity_id
_entity_poly.type
_entity_poly.pdbx_seq_one_letter_code
_entity_poly.pdbx_strand_id
1 'polypeptide(L)'
;MAYHKGLETGDIHHASFALADKLLLLLYTGKNLNECTQETEDAVTYLNKINISLPQLLAQMIHYMIRKFQSVHDKKEEKNFLRKDEEIITTLKSTNNLGFLCRFYILNAYMNIIFGKMDDAEKWNNMAQEVIRSTGLVQDYSVPDHYMFQGLILCNKMVRLI
;
A
#
# COMPACT_ATOMS: atom_id res chain seq x y z
N MET A 1 -2.02 -3.18 20.69
CA MET A 1 -1.18 -3.68 21.81
C MET A 1 0.29 -3.37 21.62
N ALA A 2 0.92 -3.76 20.49
CA ALA A 2 2.35 -3.52 20.27
C ALA A 2 2.77 -2.03 20.32
N TYR A 3 2.00 -1.11 19.71
CA TYR A 3 2.25 0.33 19.77
C TYR A 3 2.36 0.87 21.20
N HIS A 4 1.31 0.68 22.01
CA HIS A 4 1.29 1.14 23.40
C HIS A 4 2.40 0.51 24.22
N LYS A 5 2.69 -0.79 24.00
CA LYS A 5 3.75 -1.46 24.74
C LYS A 5 5.14 -0.89 24.41
N GLY A 6 5.40 -0.59 23.14
CA GLY A 6 6.64 0.07 22.73
C GLY A 6 6.78 1.46 23.33
N LEU A 7 5.69 2.23 23.44
CA LEU A 7 5.73 3.51 24.14
C LEU A 7 6.04 3.36 25.64
N GLU A 8 5.43 2.37 26.31
CA GLU A 8 5.68 2.09 27.73
C GLU A 8 7.14 1.68 28.01
N THR A 9 7.74 0.90 27.11
CA THR A 9 9.11 0.39 27.28
C THR A 9 10.18 1.29 26.66
N GLY A 10 9.80 2.40 26.04
CA GLY A 10 10.72 3.30 25.32
C GLY A 10 11.21 2.79 23.96
N ASP A 11 10.63 1.70 23.45
CA ASP A 11 10.93 1.17 22.12
C ASP A 11 10.12 1.90 21.03
N ILE A 12 10.54 3.14 20.77
CA ILE A 12 9.86 4.03 19.82
C ILE A 12 9.95 3.50 18.38
N HIS A 13 11.01 2.78 18.03
CA HIS A 13 11.16 2.21 16.69
C HIS A 13 10.09 1.15 16.41
N HIS A 14 9.94 0.15 17.29
CA HIS A 14 8.90 -0.88 17.10
C HIS A 14 7.49 -0.30 17.25
N ALA A 15 7.28 0.66 18.16
CA ALA A 15 6.01 1.36 18.26
C ALA A 15 5.64 2.02 16.92
N SER A 16 6.59 2.70 16.27
CA SER A 16 6.37 3.40 15.00
C SER A 16 6.02 2.45 13.86
N PHE A 17 6.72 1.32 13.75
CA PHE A 17 6.38 0.28 12.78
C PHE A 17 4.99 -0.32 13.04
N ALA A 18 4.69 -0.66 14.29
CA ALA A 18 3.38 -1.20 14.66
C ALA A 18 2.24 -0.22 14.33
N LEU A 19 2.48 1.10 14.50
CA LEU A 19 1.52 2.12 14.11
C LEU A 19 1.34 2.16 12.58
N ALA A 20 2.43 2.19 11.81
CA ALA A 20 2.37 2.24 10.35
C ALA A 20 1.75 0.97 9.73
N ASP A 21 2.08 -0.22 10.23
CA ASP A 21 1.48 -1.48 9.77
C ASP A 21 0.00 -1.58 10.16
N LYS A 22 -0.42 -1.02 11.30
CA LYS A 22 -1.86 -0.92 11.65
C LYS A 22 -2.61 -0.16 10.56
N LEU A 23 -2.06 0.94 10.04
CA LEU A 23 -2.70 1.72 8.98
C LEU A 23 -2.89 0.88 7.71
N LEU A 24 -1.94 0.02 7.37
CA LEU A 24 -2.06 -0.88 6.21
C LEU A 24 -3.21 -1.86 6.40
N LEU A 25 -3.36 -2.42 7.61
CA LEU A 25 -4.48 -3.32 7.92
C LEU A 25 -5.83 -2.62 7.81
N LEU A 26 -5.91 -1.31 8.11
CA LEU A 26 -7.17 -0.57 8.00
C LEU A 26 -7.74 -0.63 6.58
N LEU A 27 -6.89 -0.64 5.54
CA LEU A 27 -7.31 -0.78 4.15
C LEU A 27 -8.04 -2.10 3.86
N TYR A 28 -7.74 -3.17 4.61
CA TYR A 28 -8.32 -4.50 4.40
C TYR A 28 -9.52 -4.80 5.30
N THR A 29 -9.75 -4.00 6.34
CA THR A 29 -10.77 -4.30 7.37
C THR A 29 -12.20 -3.87 7.01
N GLY A 30 -12.40 -3.23 5.85
CA GLY A 30 -13.72 -2.74 5.44
C GLY A 30 -14.22 -1.53 6.25
N LYS A 31 -13.34 -0.85 7.00
CA LYS A 31 -13.65 0.41 7.67
C LYS A 31 -14.00 1.53 6.68
N ASN A 32 -14.74 2.52 7.16
CA ASN A 32 -15.05 3.71 6.38
C ASN A 32 -13.76 4.48 6.01
N LEU A 33 -13.62 4.87 4.75
CA LEU A 33 -12.41 5.56 4.27
C LEU A 33 -12.16 6.89 4.98
N ASN A 34 -13.19 7.63 5.41
CA ASN A 34 -13.00 8.88 6.15
C ASN A 34 -12.40 8.64 7.54
N GLU A 35 -12.79 7.55 8.21
CA GLU A 35 -12.18 7.14 9.47
C GLU A 35 -10.71 6.72 9.25
N CYS A 36 -10.45 5.97 8.18
CA CYS A 36 -9.09 5.60 7.80
C CYS A 36 -8.22 6.83 7.50
N THR A 37 -8.76 7.85 6.82
CA THR A 37 -8.07 9.12 6.57
C THR A 37 -7.66 9.78 7.88
N GLN A 38 -8.61 9.99 8.81
CA GLN A 38 -8.33 10.65 10.09
C GLN A 38 -7.29 9.87 10.91
N GLU A 39 -7.44 8.56 11.06
CA GLU A 39 -6.48 7.73 11.78
C GLU A 39 -5.07 7.81 11.15
N THR A 40 -5.01 7.93 9.82
CA THR A 40 -3.73 8.00 9.10
C THR A 40 -3.09 9.39 9.21
N GLU A 41 -3.86 10.48 9.17
CA GLU A 41 -3.35 11.84 9.35
C GLU A 41 -2.76 12.06 10.75
N ASP A 42 -3.43 11.53 11.78
CA ASP A 42 -2.94 11.55 13.17
C ASP A 42 -1.62 10.79 13.28
N ALA A 43 -1.54 9.61 12.68
CA ALA A 43 -0.33 8.79 12.67
C ALA A 43 0.81 9.45 11.90
N VAL A 44 0.56 10.03 10.72
CA VAL A 44 1.56 10.78 9.94
C VAL A 44 2.07 11.97 10.75
N THR A 45 1.20 12.72 11.41
CA THR A 45 1.58 13.85 12.28
C THR A 45 2.51 13.39 13.41
N TYR A 46 2.17 12.29 14.08
CA TYR A 46 3.01 11.70 15.12
C TYR A 46 4.36 11.23 14.57
N LEU A 47 4.37 10.48 13.47
CA LEU A 47 5.58 9.92 12.86
C LEU A 47 6.54 11.00 12.34
N ASN A 48 6.00 12.10 11.79
CA ASN A 48 6.78 13.29 11.41
C ASN A 48 7.48 13.90 12.63
N LYS A 49 6.83 13.95 13.80
CA LYS A 49 7.40 14.54 15.01
C LYS A 49 8.58 13.73 15.56
N ILE A 50 8.50 12.40 15.51
CA ILE A 50 9.57 11.51 15.99
C ILE A 50 10.67 11.27 14.95
N ASN A 51 10.42 11.65 13.69
CA ASN A 51 11.39 11.66 12.59
C ASN A 51 12.06 10.30 12.30
N ILE A 52 11.27 9.22 12.27
CA ILE A 52 11.75 7.88 11.89
C ILE A 52 11.31 7.59 10.45
N SER A 53 12.30 7.56 9.55
CA SER A 53 12.10 7.64 8.09
C SER A 53 11.24 6.51 7.49
N LEU A 54 11.50 5.24 7.84
CA LEU A 54 10.79 4.11 7.22
C LEU A 54 9.31 4.02 7.61
N PRO A 55 8.92 4.04 8.90
CA PRO A 55 7.50 4.08 9.28
C PRO A 55 6.78 5.32 8.73
N GLN A 56 7.45 6.48 8.69
CA GLN A 56 6.91 7.70 8.10
C GLN A 56 6.59 7.51 6.60
N LEU A 57 7.53 6.92 5.85
CA LEU A 57 7.33 6.62 4.43
C LEU A 57 6.16 5.66 4.21
N LEU A 58 6.04 4.61 5.04
CA LEU A 58 4.93 3.67 4.98
C LEU A 58 3.59 4.37 5.24
N ALA A 59 3.50 5.18 6.29
CA ALA A 59 2.28 5.91 6.63
C ALA A 59 1.88 6.91 5.53
N GLN A 60 2.85 7.62 4.94
CA GLN A 60 2.60 8.53 3.81
C GLN A 60 2.10 7.79 2.57
N MET A 61 2.67 6.63 2.28
CA MET A 61 2.23 5.76 1.19
C MET A 61 0.79 5.29 1.41
N ILE A 62 0.43 4.86 2.62
CA ILE A 62 -0.92 4.41 2.96
C ILE A 62 -1.91 5.58 2.89
N HIS A 63 -1.55 6.75 3.41
CA HIS A 63 -2.36 7.96 3.32
C HIS A 63 -2.67 8.32 1.85
N TYR A 64 -1.64 8.25 1.00
CA TYR A 64 -1.81 8.44 -0.43
C TYR A 64 -2.79 7.43 -1.05
N MET A 65 -2.67 6.15 -0.70
CA MET A 65 -3.59 5.12 -1.19
C MET A 65 -5.03 5.38 -0.76
N ILE A 66 -5.28 5.73 0.51
CA ILE A 66 -6.64 6.06 1.00
C ILE A 66 -7.24 7.20 0.19
N ARG A 67 -6.49 8.27 -0.03
CA ARG A 67 -6.94 9.40 -0.85
C ARG A 67 -7.24 8.98 -2.29
N LYS A 68 -6.37 8.16 -2.88
CA LYS A 68 -6.57 7.62 -4.24
C LYS A 68 -7.85 6.81 -4.34
N PHE A 69 -8.16 5.99 -3.32
CA PHE A 69 -9.41 5.24 -3.21
C PHE A 69 -10.64 6.16 -3.14
N GLN A 70 -10.58 7.23 -2.33
CA GLN A 70 -11.70 8.18 -2.18
C GLN A 70 -11.98 8.97 -3.47
N SER A 71 -10.96 9.24 -4.29
CA SER A 71 -11.04 10.14 -5.44
C SER A 71 -11.09 9.44 -6.80
N VAL A 72 -11.26 8.11 -6.85
CA VAL A 72 -11.12 7.33 -8.10
C VAL A 72 -12.09 7.73 -9.23
N HIS A 73 -13.22 8.35 -8.89
CA HIS A 73 -14.24 8.79 -9.84
C HIS A 73 -14.02 10.24 -10.31
N ASP A 74 -13.02 10.93 -9.77
CA ASP A 74 -12.64 12.27 -10.20
C ASP A 74 -11.61 12.21 -11.34
N LYS A 75 -12.11 12.38 -12.58
CA LYS A 75 -11.28 12.38 -13.79
C LYS A 75 -10.20 13.47 -13.79
N LYS A 76 -10.38 14.56 -13.03
CA LYS A 76 -9.37 15.63 -12.93
C LYS A 76 -8.21 15.20 -12.06
N GLU A 77 -8.47 14.40 -11.03
CA GLU A 77 -7.45 13.86 -10.13
C GLU A 77 -6.69 12.65 -10.70
N GLU A 78 -7.26 11.93 -11.68
CA GLU A 78 -6.61 10.76 -12.29
C GLU A 78 -5.19 11.05 -12.84
N LYS A 79 -5.00 12.20 -13.51
CA LYS A 79 -3.66 12.62 -13.99
C LYS A 79 -2.71 12.97 -12.84
N ASN A 80 -3.23 13.55 -11.76
CA ASN A 80 -2.42 13.85 -10.58
C ASN A 80 -1.92 12.57 -9.92
N PHE A 81 -2.77 11.53 -9.86
CA PHE A 81 -2.41 10.24 -9.30
C PHE A 81 -1.33 9.51 -10.10
N LEU A 82 -1.40 9.51 -11.44
CA LEU A 82 -0.35 8.87 -12.26
C LEU A 82 1.02 9.50 -11.99
N ARG A 83 1.09 10.84 -11.99
CA ARG A 83 2.32 11.57 -11.65
C ARG A 83 2.79 11.25 -10.23
N LYS A 84 1.85 11.15 -9.29
CA LYS A 84 2.18 10.87 -7.88
C LYS A 84 2.63 9.43 -7.65
N ASP A 85 2.09 8.47 -8.40
CA ASP A 85 2.55 7.09 -8.41
C ASP A 85 4.03 7.03 -8.82
N GLU A 86 4.41 7.72 -9.90
CA GLU A 86 5.81 7.79 -10.37
C GLU A 86 6.75 8.39 -9.33
N GLU A 87 6.33 9.46 -8.63
CA GLU A 87 7.10 10.07 -7.54
C GLU A 87 7.32 9.09 -6.39
N ILE A 88 6.27 8.37 -5.97
CA ILE A 88 6.35 7.39 -4.88
C ILE A 88 7.24 6.22 -5.30
N ILE A 89 7.09 5.69 -6.52
CA ILE A 89 7.93 4.62 -7.05
C ILE A 89 9.40 5.05 -7.07
N THR A 90 9.69 6.27 -7.52
CA THR A 90 11.06 6.81 -7.54
C THR A 90 11.65 6.89 -6.13
N THR A 91 10.86 7.36 -5.17
CA THR A 91 11.24 7.45 -3.76
C THR A 91 11.49 6.06 -3.15
N LEU A 92 10.60 5.10 -3.42
CA LEU A 92 10.75 3.73 -2.91
C LEU A 92 11.99 3.05 -3.49
N LYS A 93 12.26 3.23 -4.79
CA LYS A 93 13.49 2.75 -5.43
C LYS A 93 14.75 3.36 -4.83
N SER A 94 14.76 4.67 -4.53
CA SER A 94 15.94 5.32 -3.94
C SER A 94 16.22 4.89 -2.49
N THR A 95 15.19 4.43 -1.76
CA THR A 95 15.35 3.91 -0.40
C THR A 95 15.89 2.48 -0.32
N ASN A 96 16.02 1.79 -1.47
CA ASN A 96 16.32 0.34 -1.56
C ASN A 96 15.35 -0.57 -0.76
N ASN A 97 14.19 -0.04 -0.35
CA ASN A 97 13.17 -0.83 0.35
C ASN A 97 12.24 -1.51 -0.67
N LEU A 98 12.72 -2.62 -1.22
CA LEU A 98 12.00 -3.40 -2.23
C LEU A 98 10.71 -4.03 -1.70
N GLY A 99 10.61 -4.27 -0.39
CA GLY A 99 9.38 -4.71 0.26
C GLY A 99 8.27 -3.67 0.14
N PHE A 100 8.56 -2.41 0.46
CA PHE A 100 7.58 -1.33 0.30
C PHE A 100 7.23 -1.04 -1.16
N LEU A 101 8.21 -1.16 -2.06
CA LEU A 101 7.94 -1.08 -3.50
C LEU A 101 6.95 -2.16 -3.96
N CYS A 102 7.17 -3.40 -3.54
CA CYS A 102 6.28 -4.52 -3.84
C CYS A 102 4.88 -4.27 -3.26
N ARG A 103 4.78 -3.86 -1.99
CA ARG A 103 3.50 -3.50 -1.35
C ARG A 103 2.77 -2.40 -2.12
N PHE A 104 3.48 -1.37 -2.58
CA PHE A 104 2.86 -0.30 -3.35
C PHE A 104 2.25 -0.82 -4.66
N TYR A 105 2.94 -1.71 -5.37
CA TYR A 105 2.39 -2.34 -6.57
C TYR A 105 1.16 -3.19 -6.27
N ILE A 106 1.20 -3.98 -5.19
CA ILE A 106 0.10 -4.84 -4.76
C ILE A 106 -1.13 -4.00 -4.37
N LEU A 107 -0.95 -2.89 -3.65
CA LEU A 107 -2.05 -1.99 -3.28
C LEU A 107 -2.69 -1.33 -4.51
N ASN A 108 -1.90 -1.02 -5.55
CA ASN A 108 -2.45 -0.53 -6.80
C ASN A 108 -3.19 -1.61 -7.59
N ALA A 109 -2.70 -2.86 -7.59
CA ALA A 109 -3.41 -3.98 -8.18
C ALA A 109 -4.76 -4.20 -7.47
N TYR A 110 -4.76 -4.23 -6.14
CA TYR A 110 -5.95 -4.32 -5.29
C TYR A 110 -7.00 -3.26 -5.64
N MET A 111 -6.59 -2.00 -5.72
CA MET A 111 -7.48 -0.90 -6.05
C MET A 111 -8.11 -1.08 -7.44
N ASN A 112 -7.32 -1.44 -8.45
CA ASN A 112 -7.83 -1.65 -9.80
C ASN A 112 -8.77 -2.86 -9.89
N ILE A 113 -8.55 -3.92 -9.11
CA ILE A 113 -9.47 -5.06 -8.98
C ILE A 113 -10.82 -4.59 -8.43
N ILE A 114 -10.82 -3.81 -7.35
CA ILE A 114 -12.06 -3.29 -6.74
C ILE A 114 -12.89 -2.48 -7.74
N PHE A 115 -12.24 -1.66 -8.57
CA PHE A 115 -12.91 -0.83 -9.56
C PHE A 115 -13.13 -1.52 -10.91
N GLY A 116 -12.87 -2.83 -11.02
CA GLY A 116 -13.07 -3.59 -12.25
C GLY A 116 -12.09 -3.25 -13.39
N LYS A 117 -11.04 -2.46 -13.12
CA LYS A 117 -9.97 -2.09 -14.07
C LYS A 117 -8.95 -3.22 -14.19
N MET A 118 -9.40 -4.41 -14.62
CA MET A 118 -8.60 -5.64 -14.58
C MET A 118 -7.32 -5.61 -15.40
N ASP A 119 -7.30 -4.88 -16.53
CA ASP A 119 -6.11 -4.77 -17.38
C ASP A 119 -5.02 -3.94 -16.68
N ASP A 120 -5.40 -2.90 -15.92
CA ASP A 120 -4.45 -2.13 -15.12
C ASP A 120 -4.04 -2.88 -13.86
N ALA A 121 -4.97 -3.62 -13.24
CA ALA A 121 -4.64 -4.52 -12.13
C ALA A 121 -3.54 -5.51 -12.52
N GLU A 122 -3.63 -6.10 -13.72
CA GLU A 122 -2.59 -6.99 -14.23
C GLU A 122 -1.23 -6.30 -14.38
N LYS A 123 -1.18 -5.09 -14.92
CA LYS A 123 0.09 -4.35 -15.04
C LYS A 123 0.75 -4.15 -13.68
N TRP A 124 -0.01 -3.70 -12.69
CA TRP A 124 0.49 -3.52 -11.33
C TRP A 124 0.92 -4.84 -10.68
N ASN A 125 0.15 -5.91 -10.86
CA ASN A 125 0.47 -7.23 -10.35
C ASN A 125 1.74 -7.82 -10.98
N ASN A 126 1.97 -7.57 -12.28
CA ASN A 126 3.19 -7.99 -12.96
C ASN A 126 4.43 -7.23 -12.46
N MET A 127 4.31 -5.93 -12.18
CA MET A 127 5.40 -5.18 -11.54
C MET A 127 5.72 -5.72 -10.14
N ALA A 128 4.71 -6.13 -9.35
CA ALA A 128 4.93 -6.83 -8.08
C ALA A 128 5.67 -8.17 -8.29
N GLN A 129 5.26 -8.96 -9.28
CA GLN A 129 5.88 -10.25 -9.61
C GLN A 129 7.38 -10.12 -9.92
N GLU A 130 7.79 -9.08 -10.65
CA GLU A 130 9.20 -8.81 -10.97
C GLU A 130 10.02 -8.54 -9.71
N VAL A 131 9.48 -7.75 -8.77
CA VAL A 131 10.14 -7.47 -7.50
C VAL A 131 10.24 -8.74 -6.65
N ILE A 132 9.15 -9.51 -6.53
CA ILE A 132 9.12 -10.78 -5.77
C ILE A 132 10.19 -11.75 -6.30
N ARG A 133 10.25 -11.93 -7.62
CA ARG A 133 11.18 -12.86 -8.26
C ARG A 133 12.64 -12.43 -8.12
N SER A 134 12.93 -11.14 -8.28
CA SER A 134 14.30 -10.62 -8.25
C SER A 134 14.93 -10.59 -6.86
N THR A 135 14.10 -10.53 -5.82
CA THR A 135 14.56 -10.34 -4.43
C THR A 135 14.37 -11.57 -3.55
N GLY A 136 13.56 -12.54 -3.98
CA GLY A 136 13.16 -13.65 -3.13
C GLY A 136 12.34 -13.20 -1.93
N LEU A 137 11.50 -12.16 -2.08
CA LEU A 137 10.65 -11.53 -1.05
C LEU A 137 9.54 -12.44 -0.47
N VAL A 138 9.72 -13.76 -0.47
CA VAL A 138 8.72 -14.78 -0.11
C VAL A 138 8.17 -14.61 1.32
N GLN A 139 8.88 -13.87 2.20
CA GLN A 139 8.48 -13.64 3.59
C GLN A 139 7.70 -12.35 3.83
N ASP A 140 7.52 -11.48 2.83
CA ASP A 140 6.68 -10.29 3.03
C ASP A 140 5.19 -10.67 3.05
N TYR A 141 4.46 -10.18 4.04
CA TYR A 141 3.04 -10.51 4.27
C TYR A 141 2.11 -10.12 3.12
N SER A 142 2.54 -9.26 2.19
CA SER A 142 1.76 -8.89 1.00
C SER A 142 1.87 -9.90 -0.15
N VAL A 143 2.85 -10.81 -0.14
CA VAL A 143 3.04 -11.78 -1.24
C VAL A 143 1.85 -12.73 -1.43
N PRO A 144 1.18 -13.23 -0.37
CA PRO A 144 -0.07 -13.96 -0.53
C PRO A 144 -1.15 -13.17 -1.28
N ASP A 145 -1.28 -11.86 -1.01
CA ASP A 145 -2.25 -10.99 -1.70
C ASP A 145 -1.94 -10.93 -3.20
N HIS A 146 -0.67 -10.81 -3.59
CA HIS A 146 -0.24 -10.86 -5.00
C HIS A 146 -0.75 -12.11 -5.72
N TYR A 147 -0.55 -13.30 -5.14
CA TYR A 147 -0.98 -14.54 -5.77
C TYR A 147 -2.51 -14.69 -5.81
N MET A 148 -3.20 -14.20 -4.77
CA MET A 148 -4.66 -14.13 -4.78
C MET A 148 -5.16 -13.22 -5.91
N PHE A 149 -4.60 -12.02 -6.06
CA PHE A 149 -4.94 -11.08 -7.12
C PHE A 149 -4.61 -11.61 -8.50
N GLN A 150 -3.46 -12.29 -8.67
CA GLN A 150 -3.12 -12.98 -9.90
C GLN A 150 -4.19 -14.01 -10.29
N GLY A 151 -4.68 -14.81 -9.33
CA GLY A 151 -5.78 -15.75 -9.54
C GLY A 151 -7.05 -15.06 -10.02
N LEU A 152 -7.45 -13.96 -9.37
CA LEU A 152 -8.63 -13.18 -9.77
C LEU A 152 -8.51 -12.63 -11.21
N ILE A 153 -7.34 -12.09 -11.56
CA ILE A 153 -7.05 -11.59 -12.90
C ILE A 153 -7.19 -12.71 -13.94
N LEU A 154 -6.64 -13.89 -13.66
CA LEU A 154 -6.73 -15.05 -14.55
C LEU A 154 -8.17 -15.54 -14.72
N CYS A 155 -8.94 -15.63 -13.63
CA CYS A 155 -10.36 -15.99 -13.68
C CYS A 155 -11.15 -15.00 -14.55
N ASN A 156 -10.92 -13.69 -14.40
CA ASN A 156 -11.57 -12.67 -15.23
C ASN A 156 -11.23 -12.84 -16.73
N LYS A 157 -9.99 -13.19 -17.06
CA LYS A 157 -9.60 -13.48 -18.45
C LYS A 157 -10.32 -14.70 -19.01
N MET A 158 -10.45 -15.77 -18.22
CA MET A 158 -11.17 -16.98 -18.65
C MET A 158 -12.65 -16.70 -18.91
N VAL A 159 -13.31 -15.90 -18.06
CA VAL A 159 -14.71 -15.51 -18.27
C VAL A 159 -14.90 -14.71 -19.55
N ARG A 160 -13.96 -13.84 -19.93
CA ARG A 160 -14.03 -13.08 -21.20
C ARG A 160 -13.85 -13.93 -22.46
N LEU A 161 -13.35 -15.16 -22.33
CA LEU A 161 -13.11 -16.08 -23.45
C LEU A 161 -14.31 -17.00 -23.75
N ILE A 162 -15.29 -17.07 -22.85
CA ILE A 162 -16.52 -17.88 -22.95
C ILE A 162 -17.67 -17.00 -23.41
#